data_AF-A0A5C6XQF9-F1
#
_entry.id   AF-A0A5C6XQF9-F1
#
_cell.length_a   1.000
_cell.length_b   1.000
_cell.length_c   1.000
_cell.angle_alpha   90.00
_cell.angle_beta   90.00
_cell.angle_gamma   90.00
#
_symmetry.space_group_name_H-M   'P 1'
#
loop_
_entity.id
_entity.type
_entity.pdbx_description
1 polymer ?
#
loop_
_entity_poly.entity_id
_entity_poly.type
_entity_poly.pdbx_seq_one_letter_code
_entity_poly.pdbx_strand_id
1 'polypeptide(L)'
;MKIKTLLIVLMTSVFLMSCDSSSVSSCKREYKSYLKKTLKDPSSLIVYSERITRDDKYHAIIKVDYGAKNSYGAYTRKTSVFQYVGYSFLVDGEIID
;
A
#
# COMPACT_ATOMS: atom_id res chain seq x y z
N MET A 1 -6.76 27.16 -30.99
CA MET A 1 -6.48 26.95 -29.55
C MET A 1 -5.07 27.47 -29.26
N LYS A 2 -4.89 28.40 -28.31
CA LYS A 2 -3.56 29.01 -28.05
C LYS A 2 -2.67 27.97 -27.34
N ILE A 3 -1.37 27.93 -27.67
CA ILE A 3 -0.39 26.97 -27.09
C ILE A 3 -0.40 26.97 -25.56
N LYS A 4 -0.65 28.13 -24.94
CA LYS A 4 -0.77 28.31 -23.49
C LYS A 4 -1.97 27.54 -22.90
N THR A 5 -3.08 27.48 -23.64
CA THR A 5 -4.28 26.73 -23.23
C THR A 5 -4.06 25.22 -23.32
N LEU A 6 -3.28 24.75 -24.32
CA LEU A 6 -2.93 23.34 -24.46
C LEU A 6 -2.05 22.84 -23.30
N LEU A 7 -1.07 23.65 -22.87
CA LEU A 7 -0.18 23.32 -21.75
C LEU A 7 -0.95 23.21 -20.42
N ILE A 8 -1.92 24.08 -20.18
CA ILE A 8 -2.73 24.05 -18.96
C ILE A 8 -3.61 22.80 -18.91
N VAL A 9 -4.22 22.42 -20.03
CA VAL A 9 -5.06 21.21 -20.13
C VAL A 9 -4.21 19.93 -19.97
N LEU A 10 -3.00 19.92 -20.52
CA LEU A 10 -2.08 18.79 -20.35
C LEU A 10 -1.64 18.64 -18.88
N MET A 11 -1.31 19.76 -18.23
CA MET A 11 -0.87 19.76 -16.84
C MET A 11 -1.98 19.33 -15.86
N THR A 12 -3.24 19.70 -16.11
CA THR A 12 -4.37 19.26 -15.27
C THR A 12 -4.72 17.78 -15.43
N SER A 13 -4.50 17.20 -16.62
CA SER A 13 -4.78 15.78 -16.88
C SER A 13 -3.88 14.82 -16.06
N VAL A 14 -2.66 15.24 -15.74
CA VAL A 14 -1.69 14.43 -14.97
C VAL A 14 -2.11 14.28 -13.50
N PHE A 15 -2.77 15.28 -12.92
CA PHE A 15 -3.21 15.23 -11.52
C PHE A 15 -4.39 14.29 -11.27
N LEU A 16 -5.16 13.95 -12.31
CA LEU A 16 -6.36 13.10 -12.17
C LEU A 16 -6.05 11.59 -12.18
N MET A 17 -4.82 11.19 -12.52
CA MET A 17 -4.43 9.77 -12.61
C MET A 17 -3.95 9.14 -11.29
N SER A 18 -3.94 9.89 -10.17
CA SER A 18 -3.39 9.40 -8.90
C SER A 18 -4.43 8.85 -7.91
N CYS A 19 -5.67 8.62 -8.33
CA CYS A 19 -6.69 7.99 -7.48
C CYS A 19 -6.54 6.47 -7.48
N ASP A 20 -6.02 5.91 -6.38
CA ASP A 20 -6.13 4.48 -6.08
C ASP A 20 -7.62 4.09 -5.94
N SER A 21 -7.94 2.83 -6.25
CA SER A 21 -9.28 2.30 -5.99
C SER A 21 -9.59 2.27 -4.48
N SER A 22 -10.88 2.27 -4.14
CA SER A 22 -11.32 2.18 -2.74
C SER A 22 -10.77 0.91 -2.05
N SER A 23 -10.71 -0.22 -2.76
CA SER A 23 -10.13 -1.48 -2.28
C SER A 23 -8.64 -1.34 -1.95
N VAL A 24 -7.86 -0.75 -2.87
CA VAL A 24 -6.42 -0.53 -2.69
C VAL A 24 -6.16 0.42 -1.52
N SER A 25 -6.90 1.52 -1.43
CA SER A 25 -6.75 2.48 -0.34
C SER A 25 -7.08 1.86 1.02
N SER A 26 -8.10 1.00 1.09
CA SER A 26 -8.48 0.27 2.30
C SER A 26 -7.42 -0.76 2.67
N CYS A 27 -6.93 -1.55 1.70
CA CYS A 27 -5.83 -2.50 1.91
C CYS A 27 -4.57 -1.80 2.44
N LYS A 28 -4.22 -0.63 1.86
CA LYS A 28 -3.09 0.20 2.31
C LYS A 28 -3.25 0.67 3.75
N ARG A 29 -4.46 1.08 4.15
CA ARG A 29 -4.76 1.48 5.52
C ARG A 29 -4.61 0.30 6.49
N GLU A 30 -5.19 -0.85 6.16
CA GLU A 30 -5.17 -2.03 7.02
C GLU A 30 -3.76 -2.59 7.20
N TYR A 31 -2.97 -2.76 6.12
CA TYR A 31 -1.62 -3.29 6.29
C TYR A 31 -0.72 -2.36 7.10
N LYS A 32 -0.85 -1.03 6.94
CA LYS A 32 -0.08 -0.06 7.76
C LYS A 32 -0.46 -0.19 9.23
N SER A 33 -1.75 -0.34 9.53
CA SER A 33 -2.24 -0.59 10.88
C SER A 33 -1.69 -1.91 11.44
N TYR A 34 -1.75 -2.98 10.66
CA TYR A 34 -1.19 -4.30 11.01
C TYR A 34 0.31 -4.22 11.32
N LEU A 35 1.11 -3.59 10.46
CA LEU A 35 2.54 -3.42 10.67
C LEU A 35 2.84 -2.59 11.92
N LYS A 36 2.06 -1.52 12.15
CA LYS A 36 2.20 -0.70 13.36
C LYS A 36 1.94 -1.49 14.64
N LYS A 37 1.04 -2.48 14.60
CA LYS A 37 0.71 -3.35 15.75
C LYS A 37 1.70 -4.51 15.93
N THR A 38 2.25 -5.04 14.84
CA THR A 38 3.03 -6.30 14.88
C THR A 38 4.55 -6.10 14.94
N LEU A 39 5.06 -4.99 14.41
CA LEU A 39 6.49 -4.69 14.45
C LEU A 39 6.95 -4.36 15.87
N LYS A 40 8.17 -4.80 16.21
CA LYS A 40 8.78 -4.51 17.52
C LYS A 40 9.15 -3.05 17.67
N ASP A 41 9.63 -2.43 16.60
CA ASP A 41 9.85 -0.99 16.50
C ASP A 41 9.14 -0.43 15.25
N PRO A 42 7.85 -0.08 15.37
CA PRO A 42 7.07 0.49 14.27
C PRO A 42 7.63 1.81 13.73
N SER A 43 8.35 2.57 14.55
CA SER A 43 8.92 3.87 14.15
C SER A 43 10.08 3.71 13.17
N SER A 44 10.72 2.54 13.17
CA SER A 44 11.81 2.19 12.26
C SER A 44 11.35 1.60 10.93
N LEU A 45 10.05 1.51 10.67
CA LEU A 45 9.51 0.92 9.45
C LEU A 45 10.00 1.65 8.19
N ILE A 46 10.59 0.87 7.27
CA ILE A 46 10.95 1.29 5.92
C ILE A 46 10.19 0.41 4.94
N VAL A 47 9.43 1.02 4.04
CA VAL A 47 8.79 0.33 2.92
C VAL A 47 9.67 0.51 1.69
N TYR A 48 10.24 -0.58 1.18
CA TYR A 48 11.13 -0.57 0.03
C TYR A 48 10.38 -0.63 -1.30
N SER A 49 9.29 -1.42 -1.35
CA SER A 49 8.43 -1.48 -2.52
C SER A 49 7.01 -1.89 -2.17
N GLU A 50 6.05 -1.32 -2.91
CA GLU A 50 4.64 -1.73 -2.90
C GLU A 50 4.24 -2.07 -4.34
N ARG A 51 3.74 -3.28 -4.55
CA ARG A 51 3.24 -3.71 -5.86
C ARG A 51 1.82 -4.20 -5.75
N ILE A 52 0.91 -3.49 -6.41
CA ILE A 52 -0.47 -3.93 -6.58
C ILE A 52 -0.46 -5.07 -7.61
N THR A 53 -0.97 -6.23 -7.22
CA THR A 53 -1.01 -7.44 -8.05
C THR A 53 -2.43 -7.81 -8.48
N ARG A 54 -3.43 -7.32 -7.75
CA ARG A 54 -4.85 -7.32 -8.15
C ARG A 54 -5.52 -6.07 -7.61
N ASP A 55 -6.33 -5.44 -8.45
CA ASP A 55 -7.18 -4.31 -8.13
C ASP A 55 -8.53 -4.51 -8.82
N ASP A 56 -9.56 -4.84 -8.04
CA ASP A 56 -10.94 -4.86 -8.49
C ASP A 56 -11.84 -4.19 -7.45
N LYS A 57 -13.13 -4.04 -7.78
CA LYS A 57 -14.10 -3.28 -6.98
C LYS A 57 -14.19 -3.73 -5.50
N TYR A 58 -13.86 -5.00 -5.21
CA TYR A 58 -13.97 -5.57 -3.87
C TYR A 58 -12.68 -6.24 -3.38
N HIS A 59 -11.68 -6.41 -4.24
CA HIS A 59 -10.43 -7.07 -3.91
C HIS A 59 -9.23 -6.17 -4.21
N ALA A 60 -8.31 -6.12 -3.26
CA ALA A 60 -6.98 -5.58 -3.50
C ALA A 60 -5.94 -6.56 -2.95
N ILE A 61 -4.92 -6.84 -3.76
CA ILE A 61 -3.77 -7.66 -3.35
C ILE A 61 -2.52 -6.83 -3.55
N ILE A 62 -1.83 -6.51 -2.45
CA ILE A 62 -0.64 -5.68 -2.44
C ILE A 62 0.51 -6.50 -1.87
N LYS A 63 1.55 -6.72 -2.68
CA LYS A 63 2.82 -7.29 -2.21
C LYS A 63 3.68 -6.15 -1.70
N VAL A 64 4.07 -6.21 -0.43
CA VAL A 64 4.84 -5.16 0.24
C VAL A 64 6.16 -5.74 0.73
N ASP A 65 7.25 -5.10 0.34
CA ASP A 65 8.59 -5.38 0.82
C ASP A 65 9.00 -4.29 1.80
N TYR A 66 9.24 -4.68 3.05
CA TYR A 66 9.43 -3.76 4.15
C TYR A 66 10.51 -4.27 5.12
N GLY A 67 11.09 -3.36 5.88
CA GLY A 67 12.02 -3.68 6.95
C GLY A 67 11.79 -2.84 8.18
N ALA A 68 12.09 -3.39 9.35
CA ALA A 68 12.05 -2.68 10.63
C ALA A 68 13.06 -3.29 11.60
N LYS A 69 13.43 -2.55 12.64
CA LYS A 69 14.28 -3.04 13.73
C LYS A 69 13.56 -4.11 14.53
N ASN A 70 14.29 -5.17 14.85
CA ASN A 70 13.85 -6.22 15.76
C ASN A 70 14.21 -5.87 17.22
N SER A 71 13.90 -6.77 18.15
CA SER A 71 14.20 -6.59 19.59
C SER A 71 15.69 -6.46 19.92
N TYR A 72 16.59 -6.82 19.00
CA TYR A 72 18.04 -6.67 19.13
C TYR A 72 18.57 -5.41 18.42
N GLY A 73 17.69 -4.56 17.89
CA GLY A 73 18.05 -3.33 17.19
C GLY A 73 18.49 -3.50 15.74
N ALA A 74 18.58 -4.73 15.22
CA ALA A 74 18.97 -5.01 13.84
C ALA A 74 17.76 -4.92 12.89
N TYR A 75 17.98 -4.41 11.68
CA TYR A 75 16.94 -4.37 10.64
C TYR A 75 16.66 -5.76 10.07
N THR A 76 15.39 -6.16 10.11
CA THR A 76 14.90 -7.40 9.47
C THR A 76 13.99 -7.01 8.31
N ARG A 77 14.35 -7.43 7.09
CA ARG A 77 13.55 -7.22 5.87
C ARG A 77 12.65 -8.44 5.62
N LYS A 78 11.41 -8.19 5.23
CA LYS A 78 10.40 -9.19 4.91
C LYS A 78 9.58 -8.75 3.71
N THR A 79 9.03 -9.72 3.00
CA THR A 79 8.06 -9.48 1.94
C THR A 79 6.81 -10.25 2.28
N SER A 80 5.69 -9.54 2.40
CA SER A 80 4.38 -10.14 2.68
C SER A 80 3.35 -9.71 1.64
N VAL A 81 2.32 -10.53 1.48
CA VAL A 81 1.18 -10.28 0.61
C VAL A 81 0.00 -9.88 1.49
N PHE A 82 -0.45 -8.64 1.34
CA PHE A 82 -1.63 -8.12 2.00
C PHE A 82 -2.82 -8.19 1.06
N GLN A 83 -3.93 -8.73 1.54
CA GLN A 83 -5.15 -8.91 0.75
C GLN A 83 -6.32 -8.25 1.49
N TYR A 84 -7.12 -7.51 0.75
CA TYR A 84 -8.38 -6.99 1.22
C TYR A 84 -9.47 -7.58 0.31
N VAL A 85 -10.40 -8.34 0.89
CA VAL A 85 -11.43 -9.08 0.16
C VAL A 85 -12.79 -8.77 0.78
N GLY A 86 -13.55 -7.88 0.14
CA GLY A 86 -14.82 -7.37 0.65
C GLY A 86 -14.63 -6.56 1.93
N TYR A 87 -14.64 -7.25 3.08
CA TYR A 87 -14.44 -6.71 4.42
C TYR A 87 -13.40 -7.48 5.25
N SER A 88 -12.81 -8.54 4.68
CA SER A 88 -11.79 -9.34 5.35
C SER A 88 -10.40 -8.87 4.95
N PHE A 89 -9.49 -8.82 5.93
CA PHE A 89 -8.09 -8.53 5.72
C PHE A 89 -7.26 -9.80 5.93
N LEU A 90 -6.38 -10.10 4.98
CA LEU A 90 -5.50 -11.26 5.03
C LEU A 90 -4.04 -10.87 4.89
N VAL A 91 -3.19 -11.59 5.60
CA VAL A 91 -1.72 -11.48 5.53
C VAL A 91 -1.17 -12.84 5.14
N ASP A 92 -0.47 -12.90 4.01
CA ASP A 92 0.14 -14.14 3.48
C ASP A 92 -0.85 -15.32 3.34
N GLY A 93 -2.15 -15.01 3.18
CA GLY A 93 -3.23 -15.98 3.01
C GLY A 93 -4.02 -16.30 4.29
N GLU A 94 -3.60 -15.79 5.44
CA GLU A 94 -4.28 -15.98 6.72
C GLU A 94 -5.17 -14.78 7.05
N ILE A 95 -6.42 -15.04 7.49
CA ILE A 95 -7.35 -14.00 7.93
C ILE A 95 -6.86 -13.43 9.26
N ILE A 96 -6.76 -12.10 9.33
CA ILE A 96 -6.47 -11.38 10.57
C ILE A 96 -7.78 -10.77 11.08
N ASP A 97 -8.33 -11.33 12.15
CA ASP A 97 -9.47 -10.79 12.90
C ASP A 97 -9.07 -9.59 13.78
#